data_AF-A0A800CYG6-F1
#
_entry.id   AF-A0A800CYG6-F1
#
_cell.length_a   1.000
_cell.length_b   1.000
_cell.length_c   1.000
_cell.angle_alpha   90.00
_cell.angle_beta   90.00
_cell.angle_gamma   90.00
#
_symmetry.space_group_name_H-M   'P 1'
#
loop_
_entity.id
_entity.type
_entity.pdbx_description
1 polymer ?
#
loop_
_entity_poly.entity_id
_entity_poly.type
_entity_poly.pdbx_seq_one_letter_code
_entity_poly.pdbx_strand_id
1 'polypeptide(L)'
;MVRFRLVREPLVIDTDFRVRDMNSTMINWFGDQRGNICYESIAGNDALCSHCKLQDVIVQGKTIHYRPSAPDGRVFDVVAVPIETPECTFKLEIIYDITEREEAKFKLLETNNQLEKSLTEIKELSASLESRVQQQTMEIQQNYHRLEQKKQEIEKKNIALQVLVDQQRGTREELAQQMAIRLKKLVYPYLELLREDVKDDQKNECLSVLRMHLDSVMKPIDEKLYNPGWQLTPREVLAADLVRQGKSTRDIGKMLNISPRTAERYRNNIRKKIGLNNRKTSLHAYLNSMF
;
A
#
# COMPACT_ATOMS: atom_id res chain seq x y z
N MET A 1 16.08 18.79 -78.77
CA MET A 1 16.63 19.93 -77.98
C MET A 1 16.18 19.75 -76.54
N VAL A 2 16.90 18.94 -75.76
CA VAL A 2 16.50 18.56 -74.39
C VAL A 2 17.09 19.58 -73.43
N ARG A 3 16.23 20.47 -72.91
CA ARG A 3 16.58 21.36 -71.79
C ARG A 3 16.73 20.51 -70.53
N PHE A 4 17.97 20.19 -70.18
CA PHE A 4 18.30 19.61 -68.88
C PHE A 4 18.13 20.69 -67.80
N ARG A 5 16.92 20.81 -67.24
CA ARG A 5 16.71 21.38 -65.90
C ARG A 5 17.12 20.32 -64.89
N LEU A 6 18.43 20.15 -64.70
CA LEU A 6 18.98 19.40 -63.58
C LEU A 6 19.51 20.43 -62.59
N VAL A 7 19.08 20.29 -61.34
CA VAL A 7 19.57 20.99 -60.15
C VAL A 7 21.02 20.56 -59.92
N ARG A 8 21.91 20.98 -60.81
CA ARG A 8 23.34 20.67 -60.81
C ARG A 8 24.02 22.03 -60.79
N GLU A 9 24.85 22.26 -59.79
CA GLU A 9 25.60 23.49 -59.60
C GLU A 9 26.96 23.32 -60.25
N PRO A 10 27.08 23.64 -61.55
CA PRO A 10 28.25 23.33 -62.33
C PRO A 10 29.25 24.47 -62.21
N LEU A 11 30.47 24.16 -61.78
CA LEU A 11 31.62 25.05 -61.86
C LEU A 11 32.57 24.50 -62.92
N VAL A 12 32.87 25.29 -63.95
CA VAL A 12 33.78 24.88 -65.02
C VAL A 12 35.11 25.59 -64.84
N ILE A 13 36.19 24.83 -64.75
CA ILE A 13 37.55 25.34 -64.56
C ILE A 13 38.43 24.82 -65.70
N ASP A 14 39.27 25.68 -66.27
CA ASP A 14 40.22 25.31 -67.31
C ASP A 14 41.56 24.78 -66.77
N THR A 15 42.48 24.46 -67.67
CA THR A 15 43.84 24.01 -67.36
C THR A 15 44.70 25.04 -66.64
N ASP A 16 44.36 26.32 -66.75
CA ASP A 16 45.08 27.45 -66.14
C ASP A 16 44.44 27.88 -64.81
N PHE A 17 43.63 27.01 -64.20
CA PHE A 17 42.92 27.24 -62.94
C PHE A 17 41.89 28.38 -63.00
N ARG A 18 41.49 28.86 -64.18
CA ARG A 18 40.52 29.94 -64.31
C ARG A 18 39.10 29.41 -64.36
N VAL A 19 38.22 30.09 -63.64
CA VAL A 19 36.78 29.81 -63.67
C VAL A 19 36.21 30.28 -65.01
N ARG A 20 35.68 29.35 -65.80
CA ARG A 20 35.08 29.63 -67.12
C ARG A 20 33.59 29.83 -67.05
N ASP A 21 32.90 29.07 -66.20
CA ASP A 21 31.47 29.19 -66.04
C ASP A 21 31.04 28.88 -64.61
N MET A 22 29.97 29.56 -64.18
CA MET A 22 29.35 29.46 -62.86
C MET A 22 27.85 29.60 -63.02
N ASN A 23 27.07 28.73 -62.39
CA ASN A 23 25.63 28.95 -62.32
C ASN A 23 25.25 30.02 -61.28
N SER A 24 23.96 30.35 -61.26
CA SER A 24 23.39 31.32 -60.32
C SER A 24 23.62 30.97 -58.86
N THR A 25 23.62 29.68 -58.47
CA THR A 25 23.88 29.29 -57.08
C THR A 25 25.33 29.57 -56.67
N MET A 26 26.29 29.20 -57.52
CA MET A 26 27.70 29.47 -57.29
C MET A 26 27.98 30.98 -57.24
N ILE A 27 27.32 31.75 -58.11
CA ILE A 27 27.40 33.22 -58.09
C ILE A 27 26.80 33.80 -56.80
N ASN A 28 25.70 33.24 -56.30
CA ASN A 28 25.11 33.68 -55.02
C ASN A 28 26.01 33.38 -53.83
N TRP A 29 26.74 32.26 -53.86
CA TRP A 29 27.61 31.85 -52.75
C TRP A 29 28.98 32.52 -52.76
N PHE A 30 29.57 32.76 -53.92
CA PHE A 30 30.96 33.21 -54.06
C PHE A 30 31.13 34.51 -54.89
N GLY A 31 30.04 35.08 -55.40
CA GLY A 31 30.07 36.17 -56.37
C GLY A 31 30.37 35.68 -57.79
N ASP A 32 30.30 36.57 -58.78
CA ASP A 32 30.67 36.26 -60.15
C ASP A 32 32.20 36.26 -60.30
N GLN A 33 32.79 35.07 -60.32
CA GLN A 33 34.24 34.87 -60.36
C GLN A 33 34.74 34.42 -61.74
N ARG A 34 33.93 34.57 -62.80
CA ARG A 34 34.34 34.16 -64.15
C ARG A 34 35.58 34.94 -64.60
N GLY A 35 36.59 34.22 -65.07
CA GLY A 35 37.90 34.73 -65.46
C GLY A 35 38.94 34.76 -64.33
N ASN A 36 38.53 34.71 -63.06
CA ASN A 36 39.42 34.70 -61.91
C ASN A 36 39.98 33.30 -61.62
N ILE A 37 41.08 33.25 -60.86
CA ILE A 37 41.78 32.01 -60.50
C ILE A 37 41.04 31.31 -59.35
N CYS A 38 40.63 30.06 -59.57
CA CYS A 38 39.74 29.31 -58.69
C CYS A 38 40.24 29.16 -57.24
N TYR A 39 41.54 28.91 -57.03
CA TYR A 39 42.05 28.70 -55.67
C TYR A 39 42.07 30.00 -54.84
N GLU A 40 42.15 31.16 -55.49
CA GLU A 40 42.10 32.47 -54.87
C GLU A 40 40.64 32.92 -54.69
N SER A 41 39.83 32.83 -55.75
CA SER A 41 38.48 33.41 -55.79
C SER A 41 37.40 32.54 -55.14
N ILE A 42 37.54 31.21 -55.18
CA ILE A 42 36.55 30.27 -54.61
C ILE A 42 37.08 29.66 -53.31
N ALA A 43 38.33 29.20 -53.32
CA ALA A 43 38.91 28.53 -52.15
C ALA A 43 39.56 29.49 -51.14
N GLY A 44 39.70 30.78 -51.47
CA GLY A 44 40.23 31.82 -50.57
C GLY A 44 41.68 31.59 -50.15
N ASN A 45 42.47 30.87 -50.96
CA ASN A 45 43.87 30.56 -50.68
C ASN A 45 44.80 31.44 -51.53
N ASP A 46 45.92 31.88 -50.94
CA ASP A 46 46.98 32.60 -51.66
C ASP A 46 47.83 31.70 -52.57
N ALA A 47 47.61 30.39 -52.52
CA ALA A 47 48.31 29.38 -53.30
C ALA A 47 47.37 28.22 -53.68
N LEU A 48 47.87 27.33 -54.55
CA LEU A 48 47.14 26.11 -54.94
C LEU A 48 46.64 25.34 -53.71
N CYS A 49 45.37 24.96 -53.74
CA CYS A 49 44.77 24.22 -52.63
C CYS A 49 45.53 22.91 -52.39
N SER A 50 45.80 22.58 -51.13
CA SER A 50 46.44 21.30 -50.74
C SER A 50 45.67 20.07 -51.20
N HIS A 51 44.37 20.23 -51.48
CA HIS A 51 43.46 19.19 -51.98
C HIS A 51 43.05 19.41 -53.44
N CYS A 52 43.75 20.26 -54.22
CA CYS A 52 43.40 20.56 -55.60
C CYS A 52 43.38 19.28 -56.46
N LYS A 53 42.23 18.95 -57.05
CA LYS A 53 42.04 17.78 -57.92
C LYS A 53 42.10 18.11 -59.40
N LEU A 54 42.53 19.32 -59.78
CA LEU A 54 42.55 19.75 -61.18
C LEU A 54 43.44 18.86 -62.04
N GLN A 55 44.67 18.61 -61.61
CA GLN A 55 45.62 17.76 -62.34
C GLN A 55 45.12 16.32 -62.43
N ASP A 56 44.62 15.77 -61.32
CA ASP A 56 44.11 14.40 -61.30
C ASP A 56 42.92 14.20 -62.26
N VAL A 57 42.02 15.18 -62.37
CA VAL A 57 40.85 15.10 -63.25
C VAL A 57 41.23 15.31 -64.72
N ILE A 58 42.03 16.34 -65.02
CA ILE A 58 42.38 16.73 -66.40
C ILE A 58 43.43 15.80 -67.01
N VAL A 59 44.51 15.50 -66.29
CA VAL A 59 45.65 14.73 -66.84
C VAL A 59 45.37 13.24 -66.83
N GLN A 60 44.71 12.72 -65.78
CA GLN A 60 44.41 11.29 -65.68
C GLN A 60 43.05 10.91 -66.28
N GLY A 61 42.24 11.90 -66.67
CA GLY A 61 40.90 11.66 -67.24
C GLY A 61 39.93 11.01 -66.25
N LYS A 62 40.13 11.15 -64.94
CA LYS A 62 39.34 10.46 -63.92
C LYS A 62 38.22 11.34 -63.37
N THR A 63 37.05 10.74 -63.17
CA THR A 63 36.04 11.30 -62.27
C THR A 63 36.49 11.15 -60.82
N ILE A 64 36.50 12.26 -60.08
CA ILE A 64 36.93 12.30 -58.68
C ILE A 64 35.79 12.82 -57.83
N HIS A 65 35.55 12.12 -56.72
CA HIS A 65 34.59 12.50 -55.71
C HIS A 65 35.32 12.84 -54.43
N TYR A 66 35.03 14.01 -53.86
CA TYR A 66 35.66 14.45 -52.62
C TYR A 66 34.75 15.39 -51.83
N ARG A 67 35.03 15.52 -50.53
CA ARG A 67 34.23 16.31 -49.60
C ARG A 67 35.06 17.39 -48.93
N PRO A 68 35.13 18.59 -49.51
CA PRO A 68 35.76 19.72 -48.86
C PRO A 68 34.83 20.32 -47.81
N SER A 69 35.44 20.87 -46.76
CA SER A 69 34.75 21.70 -45.77
C SER A 69 35.24 23.14 -45.94
N ALA A 70 34.30 24.09 -45.92
CA ALA A 70 34.64 25.50 -45.93
C ALA A 70 34.97 26.01 -44.51
N PRO A 71 35.74 27.10 -44.37
CA PRO A 71 36.07 27.69 -43.07
C PRO A 71 34.86 28.16 -42.25
N ASP A 72 33.73 28.40 -42.91
CA ASP A 72 32.44 28.76 -42.30
C ASP A 72 31.67 27.56 -41.72
N GLY A 73 32.22 26.35 -41.84
CA GLY A 73 31.65 25.11 -41.32
C GLY A 73 30.76 24.36 -42.30
N ARG A 74 30.50 24.88 -43.51
CA ARG A 74 29.74 24.16 -44.54
C ARG A 74 30.51 22.95 -45.06
N VAL A 75 29.78 21.87 -45.32
CA VAL A 75 30.31 20.63 -45.87
C VAL A 75 29.73 20.42 -47.27
N PHE A 76 30.60 20.24 -48.25
CA PHE A 76 30.19 20.03 -49.63
C PHE A 76 30.51 18.60 -50.09
N ASP A 77 29.70 18.09 -51.01
CA ASP A 77 29.95 16.85 -51.75
C ASP A 77 30.23 17.25 -53.21
N VAL A 78 31.48 17.08 -53.65
CA VAL A 78 31.94 17.57 -54.95
C VAL A 78 32.29 16.42 -55.86
N VAL A 79 31.64 16.37 -57.03
CA VAL A 79 31.98 15.45 -58.12
C VAL A 79 32.66 16.24 -59.22
N ALA A 80 33.94 15.98 -59.43
CA ALA A 80 34.74 16.59 -60.48
C ALA A 80 34.91 15.60 -61.64
N VAL A 81 34.53 16.00 -62.85
CA VAL A 81 34.63 15.20 -64.08
C VAL A 81 35.40 15.97 -65.16
N PRO A 82 36.22 15.29 -65.99
CA PRO A 82 36.83 15.93 -67.13
C PRO A 82 35.82 16.03 -68.28
N ILE A 83 35.88 17.14 -69.02
CA ILE A 83 35.13 17.34 -70.26
C ILE A 83 36.13 17.68 -71.34
N GLU A 84 36.18 16.84 -72.37
CA GLU A 84 37.03 17.07 -73.54
C GLU A 84 36.24 17.85 -74.61
N THR A 85 36.83 18.92 -75.11
CA THR A 85 36.40 19.58 -76.34
C THR A 85 37.51 19.46 -77.39
N PRO A 86 37.23 19.71 -78.68
CA PRO A 86 38.26 19.67 -79.73
C PRO A 86 39.44 20.63 -79.50
N GLU A 87 39.28 21.61 -78.62
CA GLU A 87 40.26 22.67 -78.36
C GLU A 87 41.01 22.45 -77.03
N CYS A 88 40.32 22.04 -75.96
CA CYS A 88 40.88 21.90 -74.61
C CYS A 88 40.12 20.88 -73.74
N THR A 89 40.74 20.44 -72.65
CA THR A 89 40.06 19.67 -71.58
C THR A 89 39.72 20.57 -70.40
N PHE A 90 38.47 20.55 -69.96
CA PHE A 90 37.97 21.30 -68.81
C PHE A 90 37.67 20.36 -67.64
N LYS A 91 37.73 20.90 -66.42
CA LYS A 91 37.17 20.25 -65.24
C LYS A 91 35.79 20.83 -64.96
N LEU A 92 34.77 19.98 -65.00
CA LEU A 92 33.43 20.30 -64.51
C LEU A 92 33.31 19.77 -63.08
N GLU A 93 33.00 20.65 -62.13
CA GLU A 93 32.65 20.28 -60.76
C GLU A 93 31.14 20.44 -60.56
N ILE A 94 30.51 19.42 -60.00
CA ILE A 94 29.14 19.47 -59.50
C ILE A 94 29.24 19.48 -57.98
N ILE A 95 28.77 20.55 -57.36
CA ILE A 95 28.91 20.81 -55.92
C ILE A 95 27.53 20.65 -55.28
N TYR A 96 27.46 19.95 -54.14
CA TYR A 96 26.26 19.83 -53.32
C TYR A 96 26.56 20.30 -51.90
N ASP A 97 25.81 21.27 -51.38
CA ASP A 97 25.81 21.56 -49.94
C ASP A 97 25.08 20.43 -49.19
N ILE A 98 25.80 19.72 -48.33
CA ILE A 98 25.27 18.61 -47.54
C ILE A 98 25.25 18.91 -46.05
N THR A 99 25.46 20.18 -45.66
CA THR A 99 25.58 20.60 -44.26
C THR A 99 24.33 20.23 -43.45
N GLU A 100 23.15 20.65 -43.89
CA GLU A 100 21.87 20.34 -43.21
C GLU A 100 21.64 18.83 -43.09
N ARG A 101 22.03 18.07 -44.11
CA ARG A 101 21.88 16.61 -44.13
C ARG A 101 22.80 15.93 -43.11
N GLU A 102 24.05 16.35 -43.02
CA GLU A 102 25.00 15.80 -42.05
C GLU A 102 24.63 16.20 -40.63
N GLU A 103 24.17 17.44 -40.39
CA GLU A 103 23.64 17.86 -39.09
C GLU A 103 22.41 17.05 -38.67
N ALA A 104 21.46 16.83 -39.57
CA ALA A 104 20.28 16.01 -39.30
C ALA A 104 20.66 14.56 -38.98
N LYS A 105 21.62 14.00 -39.71
CA LYS A 105 22.15 12.65 -39.47
C LYS A 105 22.85 12.54 -38.12
N PHE A 106 23.65 13.55 -37.75
CA PHE A 106 24.31 13.61 -36.45
C PHE A 106 23.29 13.66 -35.31
N LYS A 107 22.28 14.54 -35.40
CA LYS A 107 21.17 14.62 -34.42
C LYS A 107 20.39 13.31 -34.32
N LEU A 108 20.15 12.64 -35.45
CA LEU A 108 19.48 11.34 -35.47
C LEU A 108 20.33 10.27 -34.77
N LEU A 109 21.64 10.25 -35.01
CA LEU A 109 22.55 9.32 -34.34
C LEU A 109 22.58 9.56 -32.83
N GLU A 110 22.63 10.83 -32.42
CA GLU A 110 22.62 11.21 -31.00
C GLU A 110 21.32 10.80 -30.31
N THR A 111 20.17 11.12 -30.90
CA THR A 111 18.86 10.74 -30.36
C THR A 111 18.67 9.22 -30.32
N ASN A 112 19.14 8.49 -31.34
CA ASN A 112 19.06 7.03 -31.36
C ASN A 112 19.92 6.40 -30.25
N ASN A 113 21.15 6.91 -30.04
CA ASN A 113 22.00 6.46 -28.93
C ASN A 113 21.37 6.76 -27.56
N GLN A 114 20.69 7.90 -27.41
CA GLN A 114 19.97 8.21 -26.18
C GLN A 114 18.78 7.26 -25.97
N LEU A 115 18.00 6.99 -27.02
CA LEU A 115 16.88 6.04 -26.97
C LEU A 115 17.35 4.63 -26.61
N GLU A 116 18.46 4.16 -27.18
CA GLU A 116 19.03 2.85 -26.85
C GLU A 116 19.39 2.76 -25.36
N LYS A 117 20.01 3.79 -24.79
CA LYS A 117 20.31 3.86 -23.35
C LYS A 117 19.05 3.82 -22.50
N SER A 118 18.05 4.66 -22.79
CA SER A 118 16.78 4.65 -22.05
C SER A 118 16.04 3.31 -22.18
N LEU A 119 16.11 2.65 -23.34
CA LEU A 119 15.53 1.31 -23.53
C LEU A 119 16.24 0.26 -22.66
N THR A 120 17.56 0.33 -22.52
CA THR A 120 18.29 -0.58 -21.61
C THR A 120 17.91 -0.34 -20.15
N GLU A 121 17.84 0.91 -19.71
CA GLU A 121 17.42 1.27 -18.35
C GLU A 121 15.99 0.80 -18.04
N ILE A 122 15.05 1.01 -18.97
CA ILE A 122 13.67 0.53 -18.83
C ILE A 122 13.61 -0.99 -18.72
N LYS A 123 14.40 -1.72 -19.53
CA LYS A 123 14.45 -3.19 -19.47
C LYS A 123 14.95 -3.67 -18.11
N GLU A 124 16.04 -3.11 -17.61
CA GLU A 124 16.59 -3.46 -16.29
C GLU A 124 15.59 -3.15 -15.17
N LEU A 125 14.96 -1.98 -15.22
CA LEU A 125 13.94 -1.59 -14.24
C LEU A 125 12.72 -2.50 -14.29
N SER A 126 12.26 -2.87 -15.48
CA SER A 126 11.12 -3.79 -15.65
C SER A 126 11.40 -5.18 -15.09
N ALA A 127 12.59 -5.74 -15.35
CA ALA A 127 12.99 -7.04 -14.80
C ALA A 127 13.08 -7.01 -13.25
N SER A 128 13.62 -5.93 -12.69
CA SER A 128 13.66 -5.73 -11.24
C SER A 128 12.26 -5.61 -10.64
N LEU A 129 11.36 -4.87 -11.30
CA LEU A 129 9.98 -4.73 -10.86
C LEU A 129 9.23 -6.06 -10.91
N GLU A 130 9.38 -6.84 -11.99
CA GLU A 130 8.80 -8.18 -12.13
C GLU A 130 9.25 -9.11 -11.00
N SER A 131 10.55 -9.14 -10.70
CA SER A 131 11.08 -9.94 -9.59
C SER A 131 10.48 -9.53 -8.24
N ARG A 132 10.32 -8.21 -8.00
CA ARG A 132 9.71 -7.70 -6.76
C ARG A 132 8.23 -8.09 -6.67
N VAL A 133 7.48 -7.94 -7.75
CA VAL A 133 6.06 -8.32 -7.81
C VAL A 133 5.90 -9.82 -7.56
N GLN A 134 6.75 -10.66 -8.14
CA GLN A 134 6.73 -12.10 -7.92
C GLN A 134 7.01 -12.46 -6.45
N GLN A 135 8.03 -11.84 -5.85
CA GLN A 135 8.38 -12.06 -4.44
C GLN A 135 7.25 -11.65 -3.50
N GLN A 136 6.67 -10.46 -3.69
CA GLN A 136 5.55 -9.98 -2.89
C GLN A 136 4.31 -10.87 -3.05
N THR A 137 4.03 -11.34 -4.26
CA THR A 137 2.92 -12.27 -4.52
C THR A 137 3.08 -13.57 -3.74
N MET A 138 4.29 -14.13 -3.73
CA MET A 138 4.59 -15.36 -2.99
C MET A 138 4.48 -15.16 -1.47
N GLU A 139 4.95 -14.02 -0.94
CA GLU A 139 4.82 -13.68 0.47
C GLU A 139 3.35 -13.51 0.89
N ILE A 140 2.55 -12.80 0.09
CA ILE A 140 1.11 -12.65 0.34
C ILE A 140 0.40 -14.00 0.35
N GLN A 141 0.71 -14.89 -0.60
CA GLN A 141 0.14 -16.24 -0.64
C GLN A 141 0.49 -17.06 0.60
N GLN A 142 1.74 -17.01 1.07
CA GLN A 142 2.17 -17.70 2.29
C GLN A 142 1.46 -17.14 3.54
N ASN A 143 1.37 -15.80 3.63
CA ASN A 143 0.68 -15.14 4.72
C ASN A 143 -0.82 -15.49 4.74
N TYR A 144 -1.47 -15.52 3.58
CA TYR A 144 -2.86 -15.94 3.46
C TYR A 144 -3.07 -17.37 3.95
N HIS A 145 -2.22 -18.31 3.52
CA HIS A 145 -2.30 -19.70 3.98
C HIS A 145 -2.12 -19.81 5.51
N ARG A 146 -1.16 -19.08 6.08
CA ARG A 146 -0.92 -19.05 7.53
C ARG A 146 -2.09 -18.46 8.31
N LEU A 147 -2.72 -17.41 7.78
CA LEU A 147 -3.90 -16.80 8.39
C LEU A 147 -5.09 -17.76 8.38
N GLU A 148 -5.30 -18.48 7.27
CA GLU A 148 -6.39 -19.46 7.17
C GLU A 148 -6.20 -20.62 8.15
N GLN A 149 -4.97 -21.13 8.30
CA GLN A 149 -4.66 -22.15 9.31
C GLN A 149 -4.95 -21.66 10.73
N LYS A 150 -4.52 -20.44 11.07
CA LYS A 150 -4.79 -19.83 12.39
C LYS A 150 -6.29 -19.62 12.62
N LYS A 151 -7.03 -19.21 11.60
CA LYS A 151 -8.49 -19.05 11.66
C LYS A 151 -9.15 -20.38 12.01
N GLN A 152 -8.81 -21.45 11.30
CA GLN A 152 -9.34 -22.79 11.59
C GLN A 152 -8.98 -23.27 13.00
N GLU A 153 -7.77 -22.98 13.47
CA GLU A 153 -7.35 -23.31 14.83
C GLU A 153 -8.20 -22.59 15.89
N ILE A 154 -8.46 -21.29 15.68
CA ILE A 154 -9.31 -20.48 16.57
C ILE A 154 -10.76 -20.98 16.52
N GLU A 155 -11.30 -21.28 15.34
CA GLU A 155 -12.65 -21.84 15.20
C GLU A 155 -12.78 -23.16 15.96
N LYS A 156 -11.81 -24.08 15.82
CA LYS A 156 -11.78 -25.34 16.59
C LYS A 156 -11.73 -25.10 18.10
N LYS A 157 -10.89 -24.16 18.55
CA LYS A 157 -10.80 -23.78 19.97
C LYS A 157 -12.11 -23.21 20.50
N ASN A 158 -12.77 -22.33 19.73
CA ASN A 158 -14.05 -21.74 20.11
C ASN A 158 -15.14 -22.80 20.22
N ILE A 159 -15.20 -23.74 19.27
CA ILE A 159 -16.12 -24.88 19.35
C ILE A 159 -15.84 -25.71 20.60
N ALA A 160 -14.59 -26.08 20.85
CA ALA A 160 -14.23 -26.86 22.03
C ALA A 160 -14.60 -26.14 23.34
N LEU A 161 -14.35 -24.83 23.44
CA LEU A 161 -14.74 -24.02 24.59
C LEU A 161 -16.26 -23.97 24.77
N GLN A 162 -17.02 -23.82 23.68
CA GLN A 162 -18.48 -23.82 23.74
C GLN A 162 -19.01 -25.16 24.28
N VAL A 163 -18.47 -26.29 23.78
CA VAL A 163 -18.81 -27.62 24.28
C VAL A 163 -18.49 -27.76 25.77
N LEU A 164 -17.32 -27.28 26.22
CA LEU A 164 -16.95 -27.33 27.63
C LEU A 164 -17.88 -26.49 28.52
N VAL A 165 -18.29 -25.30 28.06
CA VAL A 165 -19.25 -24.45 28.77
C VAL A 165 -20.61 -25.13 28.88
N ASP A 166 -21.10 -25.73 27.80
CA ASP A 166 -22.38 -26.43 27.78
C ASP A 166 -22.35 -27.67 28.69
N GLN A 167 -21.24 -28.42 28.70
CA GLN A 167 -21.03 -29.55 29.60
C GLN A 167 -21.02 -29.11 31.08
N GLN A 168 -20.35 -27.98 31.38
CA GLN A 168 -20.29 -27.44 32.75
C GLN A 168 -21.68 -26.97 33.23
N ARG A 169 -22.47 -26.34 32.35
CA ARG A 169 -23.85 -25.98 32.64
C ARG A 169 -24.70 -27.23 32.93
N GLY A 170 -24.61 -28.27 32.09
CA GLY A 170 -25.32 -29.53 32.30
C GLY A 170 -24.97 -30.19 33.64
N THR A 171 -23.67 -30.29 33.96
CA THR A 171 -23.20 -30.87 35.23
C THR A 171 -23.74 -30.11 36.45
N ARG A 172 -23.81 -28.76 36.36
CA ARG A 172 -24.38 -27.92 37.43
C ARG A 172 -25.87 -28.13 37.60
N GLU A 173 -26.61 -28.24 36.49
CA GLU A 173 -28.05 -28.52 36.51
C GLU A 173 -28.33 -29.89 37.13
N GLU A 174 -27.58 -30.93 36.76
CA GLU A 174 -27.69 -32.27 37.35
C GLU A 174 -27.42 -32.25 38.86
N LEU A 175 -26.36 -31.57 39.31
CA LEU A 175 -26.04 -31.44 40.73
C LEU A 175 -27.16 -30.71 41.50
N ALA A 176 -27.69 -29.62 40.94
CA ALA A 176 -28.79 -28.86 41.55
C ALA A 176 -30.06 -29.72 41.67
N GLN A 177 -30.39 -30.50 40.64
CA GLN A 177 -31.51 -31.44 40.66
C GLN A 177 -31.31 -32.52 41.74
N GLN A 178 -30.10 -33.11 41.84
CA GLN A 178 -29.81 -34.11 42.87
C GLN A 178 -29.91 -33.53 44.29
N MET A 179 -29.38 -32.33 44.52
CA MET A 179 -29.50 -31.65 45.82
C MET A 179 -30.96 -31.36 46.17
N ALA A 180 -31.75 -30.87 45.21
CA ALA A 180 -33.18 -30.60 45.43
C ALA A 180 -33.96 -31.86 45.83
N ILE A 181 -33.70 -32.99 45.18
CA ILE A 181 -34.30 -34.29 45.54
C ILE A 181 -33.90 -34.69 46.96
N ARG A 182 -32.62 -34.56 47.33
CA ARG A 182 -32.13 -34.92 48.67
C ARG A 182 -32.74 -34.04 49.75
N LEU A 183 -32.77 -32.71 49.56
CA LEU A 183 -33.37 -31.78 50.51
C LEU A 183 -34.85 -32.09 50.73
N LYS A 184 -35.63 -32.24 49.65
CA LYS A 184 -37.06 -32.59 49.72
C LYS A 184 -37.33 -33.90 50.47
N LYS A 185 -36.43 -34.88 50.37
CA LYS A 185 -36.59 -36.18 51.04
C LYS A 185 -36.10 -36.19 52.48
N LEU A 186 -35.02 -35.47 52.81
CA LEU A 186 -34.33 -35.61 54.09
C LEU A 186 -34.55 -34.43 55.05
N VAL A 187 -34.82 -33.23 54.54
CA VAL A 187 -34.86 -32.01 55.36
C VAL A 187 -36.28 -31.47 55.47
N TYR A 188 -37.02 -31.38 54.36
CA TYR A 188 -38.38 -30.84 54.35
C TYR A 188 -39.37 -31.58 55.27
N PRO A 189 -39.36 -32.93 55.37
CA PRO A 189 -40.31 -33.62 56.25
C PRO A 189 -40.19 -33.21 57.72
N TYR A 190 -38.97 -32.98 58.19
CA TYR A 190 -38.73 -32.53 59.56
C TYR A 190 -39.03 -31.04 59.77
N LEU A 191 -38.87 -30.22 58.73
CA LEU A 191 -39.30 -28.81 58.79
C LEU A 191 -40.81 -28.68 58.90
N GLU A 192 -41.57 -29.50 58.18
CA GLU A 192 -43.04 -29.49 58.30
C GLU A 192 -43.46 -30.00 59.68
N LEU A 193 -42.85 -31.09 60.17
CA LEU A 193 -43.13 -31.62 61.51
C LEU A 193 -42.90 -30.55 62.61
N LEU A 194 -41.77 -29.85 62.55
CA LEU A 194 -41.45 -28.78 63.51
C LEU A 194 -42.40 -27.58 63.39
N ARG A 195 -42.96 -27.32 62.21
CA ARG A 195 -43.91 -26.22 61.99
C ARG A 195 -45.29 -26.56 62.53
N GLU A 196 -45.70 -27.82 62.50
CA GLU A 196 -47.00 -28.26 63.02
C GLU A 196 -47.08 -28.18 64.56
N ASP A 197 -45.95 -28.37 65.26
CA ASP A 197 -45.89 -28.39 66.73
C ASP A 197 -45.65 -27.01 67.39
N VAL A 198 -45.29 -25.98 66.62
CA VAL A 198 -44.86 -24.67 67.16
C VAL A 198 -45.99 -23.63 67.10
N LYS A 199 -46.44 -23.18 68.28
CA LYS A 199 -47.45 -22.09 68.43
C LYS A 199 -46.85 -20.68 68.62
N ASP A 200 -45.52 -20.57 68.57
CA ASP A 200 -44.78 -19.32 68.79
C ASP A 200 -44.53 -18.60 67.45
N ASP A 201 -45.12 -17.42 67.28
CA ASP A 201 -45.05 -16.63 66.05
C ASP A 201 -43.60 -16.29 65.64
N GLN A 202 -42.68 -16.06 66.57
CA GLN A 202 -41.28 -15.77 66.24
C GLN A 202 -40.54 -17.00 65.71
N LYS A 203 -40.84 -18.18 66.26
CA LYS A 203 -40.22 -19.44 65.82
C LYS A 203 -40.77 -19.89 64.47
N ASN A 204 -42.06 -19.68 64.22
CA ASN A 204 -42.67 -19.93 62.91
C ASN A 204 -42.12 -19.00 61.82
N GLU A 205 -41.87 -17.73 62.14
CA GLU A 205 -41.19 -16.83 61.21
C GLU A 205 -39.73 -17.24 60.96
N CYS A 206 -39.03 -17.75 61.97
CA CYS A 206 -37.68 -18.32 61.77
C CYS A 206 -37.71 -19.55 60.85
N LEU A 207 -38.68 -20.46 61.03
CA LEU A 207 -38.86 -21.63 60.17
C LEU A 207 -39.22 -21.23 58.72
N SER A 208 -40.02 -20.18 58.52
CA SER A 208 -40.37 -19.67 57.19
C SER A 208 -39.14 -19.13 56.45
N VAL A 209 -38.26 -18.39 57.14
CA VAL A 209 -36.97 -17.93 56.61
C VAL A 209 -36.04 -19.09 56.31
N LEU A 210 -35.99 -20.11 57.18
CA LEU A 210 -35.13 -21.28 56.99
C LEU A 210 -35.55 -22.09 55.75
N ARG A 211 -36.86 -22.30 55.57
CA ARG A 211 -37.43 -22.92 54.38
C ARG A 211 -37.10 -22.11 53.12
N MET A 212 -37.24 -20.79 53.18
CA MET A 212 -36.90 -19.91 52.06
C MET A 212 -35.40 -20.00 51.68
N HIS A 213 -34.50 -20.07 52.67
CA HIS A 213 -33.07 -20.25 52.39
C HIS A 213 -32.76 -21.63 51.82
N LEU A 214 -33.42 -22.69 52.29
CA LEU A 214 -33.26 -24.03 51.72
C LEU A 214 -33.84 -24.12 50.29
N ASP A 215 -34.93 -23.43 50.01
CA ASP A 215 -35.47 -23.23 48.66
C ASP A 215 -34.49 -22.44 47.77
N SER A 216 -33.75 -21.49 48.33
CA SER A 216 -32.72 -20.75 47.59
C SER A 216 -31.49 -21.60 47.28
N VAL A 217 -31.10 -22.52 48.18
CA VAL A 217 -30.03 -23.50 47.95
C VAL A 217 -30.39 -24.49 46.83
N MET A 218 -31.69 -24.74 46.60
CA MET A 218 -32.17 -25.56 45.49
C MET A 218 -32.21 -24.83 44.13
N LYS A 219 -32.11 -23.50 44.11
CA LYS A 219 -31.99 -22.76 42.85
C LYS A 219 -30.55 -22.84 42.36
N PRO A 220 -30.30 -22.90 41.03
CA PRO A 220 -28.96 -22.74 40.50
C PRO A 220 -28.35 -21.49 41.13
N ILE A 221 -27.17 -21.63 41.76
CA ILE A 221 -26.45 -20.50 42.32
C ILE A 221 -26.25 -19.51 41.17
N ASP A 222 -26.97 -18.38 41.19
CA ASP A 222 -26.60 -17.22 40.40
C ASP A 222 -25.25 -16.76 40.95
N GLU A 223 -24.16 -17.32 40.39
CA GLU A 223 -22.77 -16.99 40.73
C GLU A 223 -22.49 -15.48 40.68
N LYS A 224 -23.38 -14.72 40.03
CA LYS A 224 -23.37 -13.26 40.04
C LYS A 224 -23.38 -12.70 41.48
N LEU A 225 -24.09 -13.30 42.44
CA LEU A 225 -24.15 -12.81 43.84
C LEU A 225 -22.84 -13.05 44.59
N TYR A 226 -22.10 -14.08 44.18
CA TYR A 226 -20.78 -14.44 44.68
C TYR A 226 -19.68 -13.97 43.71
N ASN A 227 -19.88 -12.82 43.06
CA ASN A 227 -18.83 -12.21 42.24
C ASN A 227 -17.58 -11.99 43.11
N PRO A 228 -16.45 -12.68 42.84
CA PRO A 228 -15.24 -12.58 43.65
C PRO A 228 -14.69 -11.15 43.75
N GLY A 229 -15.12 -10.24 42.87
CA GLY A 229 -14.74 -8.83 42.85
C GLY A 229 -15.36 -7.96 43.96
N TRP A 230 -16.43 -8.39 44.65
CA TRP A 230 -17.14 -7.51 45.62
C TRP A 230 -16.69 -7.66 47.08
N GLN A 231 -15.94 -8.70 47.44
CA GLN A 231 -15.34 -8.89 48.78
C GLN A 231 -16.33 -8.63 49.96
N LEU A 232 -17.59 -9.03 49.80
CA LEU A 232 -18.60 -8.91 50.86
C LEU A 232 -18.34 -9.97 51.94
N THR A 233 -18.49 -9.57 53.21
CA THR A 233 -18.44 -10.53 54.32
C THR A 233 -19.73 -11.37 54.35
N PRO A 234 -19.75 -12.57 54.96
CA PRO A 234 -20.96 -13.39 55.05
C PRO A 234 -22.18 -12.66 55.64
N ARG A 235 -21.97 -11.78 56.62
CA ARG A 235 -23.01 -10.93 57.21
C ARG A 235 -23.53 -9.85 56.24
N GLU A 236 -22.66 -9.32 55.39
CA GLU A 236 -23.04 -8.34 54.35
C GLU A 236 -23.75 -9.01 53.17
N VAL A 237 -23.42 -10.26 52.83
CA VAL A 237 -24.15 -11.05 51.83
C VAL A 237 -25.60 -11.29 52.30
N LEU A 238 -25.79 -11.71 53.55
CA LEU A 238 -27.11 -11.88 54.15
C LEU A 238 -27.91 -10.56 54.19
N ALA A 239 -27.26 -9.46 54.57
CA ALA A 239 -27.90 -8.15 54.56
C ALA A 239 -28.23 -7.68 53.13
N ALA A 240 -27.39 -7.97 52.14
CA ALA A 240 -27.63 -7.64 50.73
C ALA A 240 -28.84 -8.41 50.18
N ASP A 241 -28.97 -9.70 50.49
CA ASP A 241 -30.11 -10.50 50.06
C ASP A 241 -31.42 -10.01 50.70
N LEU A 242 -31.42 -9.68 52.00
CA LEU A 242 -32.59 -9.07 52.65
C LEU A 242 -32.96 -7.70 52.06
N VAL A 243 -31.97 -6.89 51.65
CA VAL A 243 -32.23 -5.63 50.93
C VAL A 243 -32.86 -5.89 49.56
N ARG A 244 -32.38 -6.90 48.83
CA ARG A 244 -32.93 -7.31 47.52
C ARG A 244 -34.39 -7.78 47.64
N GLN A 245 -34.73 -8.46 48.74
CA GLN A 245 -36.10 -8.88 49.07
C GLN A 245 -37.00 -7.73 49.55
N GLY A 246 -36.55 -6.47 49.53
CA GLY A 246 -37.37 -5.32 49.91
C GLY A 246 -37.45 -5.03 51.42
N LYS A 247 -36.67 -5.72 52.27
CA LYS A 247 -36.72 -5.52 53.73
C LYS A 247 -36.13 -4.15 54.11
N SER A 248 -36.77 -3.46 55.06
CA SER A 248 -36.28 -2.18 55.57
C SER A 248 -35.07 -2.36 56.49
N THR A 249 -34.30 -1.30 56.74
CA THR A 249 -33.16 -1.36 57.68
C THR A 249 -33.57 -1.84 59.08
N ARG A 250 -34.79 -1.46 59.51
CA ARG A 250 -35.35 -1.89 60.80
C ARG A 250 -35.67 -3.38 60.79
N ASP A 251 -36.23 -3.89 59.71
CA ASP A 251 -36.60 -5.30 59.59
C ASP A 251 -35.35 -6.17 59.44
N ILE A 252 -34.34 -5.72 58.70
CA ILE A 252 -33.02 -6.36 58.63
C ILE A 252 -32.39 -6.44 60.03
N GLY A 253 -32.48 -5.36 60.82
CA GLY A 253 -32.01 -5.36 62.21
C GLY A 253 -32.70 -6.44 63.05
N LYS A 254 -34.03 -6.50 62.99
CA LYS A 254 -34.80 -7.53 63.70
C LYS A 254 -34.47 -8.95 63.23
N MET A 255 -34.41 -9.18 61.92
CA MET A 255 -34.19 -10.50 61.32
C MET A 255 -32.77 -11.05 61.57
N LEU A 256 -31.76 -10.17 61.63
CA LEU A 256 -30.38 -10.57 61.91
C LEU A 256 -30.01 -10.51 63.41
N ASN A 257 -30.98 -10.17 64.27
CA ASN A 257 -30.81 -9.91 65.69
C ASN A 257 -29.66 -8.90 65.98
N ILE A 258 -29.68 -7.78 65.27
CA ILE A 258 -28.72 -6.68 65.40
C ILE A 258 -29.44 -5.34 65.51
N SER A 259 -28.75 -4.33 66.03
CA SER A 259 -29.33 -2.98 66.08
C SER A 259 -29.64 -2.47 64.65
N PRO A 260 -30.70 -1.65 64.47
CA PRO A 260 -30.96 -0.99 63.18
C PRO A 260 -29.76 -0.19 62.65
N ARG A 261 -28.95 0.40 63.55
CA ARG A 261 -27.69 1.07 63.21
C ARG A 261 -26.66 0.11 62.61
N THR A 262 -26.58 -1.12 63.11
CA THR A 262 -25.69 -2.16 62.56
C THR A 262 -26.16 -2.61 61.18
N ALA A 263 -27.48 -2.75 60.97
CA ALA A 263 -28.04 -3.06 59.66
C ALA A 263 -27.75 -1.92 58.64
N GLU A 264 -27.87 -0.66 59.06
CA GLU A 264 -27.51 0.50 58.26
C GLU A 264 -26.02 0.50 57.88
N ARG A 265 -25.15 0.18 58.84
CA ARG A 265 -23.71 0.03 58.60
C ARG A 265 -23.42 -1.05 57.56
N TYR A 266 -24.07 -2.21 57.60
CA TYR A 266 -23.93 -3.22 56.56
C TYR A 266 -24.39 -2.72 55.19
N ARG A 267 -25.54 -2.03 55.09
CA ARG A 267 -26.01 -1.43 53.82
C ARG A 267 -25.00 -0.45 53.24
N ASN A 268 -24.39 0.38 54.08
CA ASN A 268 -23.36 1.34 53.67
C ASN A 268 -22.06 0.66 53.23
N ASN A 269 -21.62 -0.37 53.94
CA ASN A 269 -20.45 -1.14 53.55
C ASN A 269 -20.67 -1.85 52.21
N ILE A 270 -21.84 -2.45 52.00
CA ILE A 270 -22.22 -3.07 50.73
C ILE A 270 -22.12 -2.03 49.61
N ARG A 271 -22.73 -0.84 49.78
CA ARG A 271 -22.63 0.25 48.79
C ARG A 271 -21.19 0.64 48.48
N LYS A 272 -20.31 0.72 49.49
CA LYS A 272 -18.88 1.02 49.30
C LYS A 272 -18.19 -0.06 48.47
N LYS A 273 -18.35 -1.31 48.88
CA LYS A 273 -17.67 -2.47 48.29
C LYS A 273 -18.10 -2.76 46.85
N ILE A 274 -19.34 -2.44 46.48
CA ILE A 274 -19.86 -2.60 45.11
C ILE A 274 -19.80 -1.30 44.29
N GLY A 275 -19.16 -0.24 44.79
CA GLY A 275 -18.92 1.00 44.02
C GLY A 275 -20.10 1.97 43.87
N LEU A 276 -21.13 1.87 44.74
CA LEU A 276 -22.31 2.75 44.74
C LEU A 276 -22.20 3.98 45.64
N ASN A 277 -21.05 4.20 46.28
CA ASN A 277 -20.92 5.21 47.32
C ASN A 277 -21.24 6.65 46.84
N ASN A 278 -21.08 6.92 45.54
CA ASN A 278 -21.31 8.24 44.91
C ASN A 278 -22.41 8.21 43.82
N ARG A 279 -23.28 7.20 43.81
CA ARG A 279 -24.36 7.08 42.81
C ARG A 279 -25.73 7.27 43.46
N LYS A 280 -26.62 7.99 42.77
CA LYS A 280 -28.03 8.20 43.18
C LYS A 280 -28.88 6.91 43.14
N THR A 281 -28.37 5.83 42.55
CA THR A 281 -29.03 4.53 42.47
C THR A 281 -29.23 3.93 43.86
N SER A 282 -30.45 3.47 44.17
CA SER A 282 -30.75 2.78 45.43
C SER A 282 -30.07 1.41 45.46
N LEU A 283 -29.65 0.96 46.65
CA LEU A 283 -29.01 -0.34 46.81
C LEU A 283 -29.94 -1.47 46.34
N HIS A 284 -31.24 -1.36 46.63
CA HIS A 284 -32.26 -2.31 46.19
C HIS A 284 -32.38 -2.37 44.66
N ALA A 285 -32.48 -1.21 43.98
CA ALA A 285 -32.61 -1.17 42.53
C ALA A 285 -31.37 -1.74 41.83
N TYR A 286 -30.18 -1.43 42.35
CA TYR A 286 -28.93 -1.96 41.80
C TYR A 286 -28.82 -3.47 41.96
N LEU A 287 -29.13 -4.01 43.16
CA LEU A 287 -29.09 -5.45 43.41
C LEU A 287 -30.12 -6.20 42.54
N ASN A 288 -31.31 -5.63 42.31
CA ASN A 288 -32.32 -6.21 41.40
C ASN A 288 -31.96 -6.11 39.91
N SER A 289 -31.05 -5.22 39.51
CA SER A 289 -30.60 -5.12 38.10
C SER A 289 -29.44 -6.05 37.76
N MET A 290 -28.76 -6.58 38.77
CA MET A 290 -27.58 -7.44 38.62
C MET A 290 -27.89 -8.94 38.81
N PHE A 291 -29.03 -9.26 39.43
CA PHE A 291 -29.53 -10.60 39.75
C PHE A 291 -30.97 -10.75 39.26
#